data_AF-A0A496SYK4-F1
#
_entry.id   AF-A0A496SYK4-F1
#
_cell.length_a   1.000
_cell.length_b   1.000
_cell.length_c   1.000
_cell.angle_alpha   90.00
_cell.angle_beta   90.00
_cell.angle_gamma   90.00
#
_symmetry.space_group_name_H-M   'P 1'
#
loop_
_entity.id
_entity.type
_entity.pdbx_description
1 polymer ?
#
loop_
_entity_poly.entity_id
_entity_poly.type
_entity_poly.pdbx_seq_one_letter_code
_entity_poly.pdbx_strand_id
1 'polypeptide(L)'
;MPSKDCGFQKFPGFIVRIDRGGTKVAGILLSPEAVVLARDRKDVPANAERTALVEMLAELVKRLSIASSGGVDAVGIGVPGPVEENGMVLSPVPNLPKVGRLPFVQISARCPRLPNGVREQSELFCPR
;
A
#
# COMPACT_ATOMS: atom_id res chain seq x y z
N MET A 1 22.04 5.28 -13.05
CA MET A 1 21.59 4.39 -11.96
C MET A 1 20.95 5.29 -10.92
N PRO A 2 19.63 5.20 -10.63
CA PRO A 2 19.07 6.03 -9.58
C PRO A 2 19.63 5.57 -8.22
N SER A 3 20.11 6.55 -7.47
CA SER A 3 20.85 6.44 -6.22
C SER A 3 20.01 5.89 -5.07
N LYS A 4 20.68 5.20 -4.15
CA LYS A 4 20.16 4.45 -2.99
C LYS A 4 19.57 5.30 -1.85
N ASP A 5 19.28 6.57 -2.09
CA ASP A 5 18.75 7.50 -1.09
C ASP A 5 17.30 7.87 -1.41
N CYS A 6 16.43 6.86 -1.48
CA CYS A 6 14.99 7.09 -1.58
C CYS A 6 14.45 7.40 -0.17
N GLY A 7 14.75 8.62 0.32
CA GLY A 7 14.19 9.13 1.57
C GLY A 7 12.67 9.16 1.50
N PHE A 8 11.99 8.76 2.59
CA PHE A 8 10.55 8.93 2.69
C PHE A 8 10.26 10.44 2.68
N GLN A 9 9.49 10.93 1.71
CA GLN A 9 9.11 12.34 1.67
C GLN A 9 8.11 12.64 2.80
N LYS A 10 8.16 13.86 3.33
CA LYS A 10 7.25 14.32 4.40
C LYS A 10 5.82 14.46 3.87
N PHE A 11 4.87 14.00 4.65
CA PHE A 11 3.43 14.14 4.38
C PHE A 11 2.77 14.84 5.56
N PRO A 12 1.66 15.56 5.37
CA PRO A 12 0.99 16.29 6.45
C PRO A 12 0.33 15.37 7.51
N GLY A 13 0.55 14.06 7.43
CA GLY A 13 -0.17 13.05 8.18
C GLY A 13 0.55 11.69 8.20
N PHE A 14 -0.03 10.73 8.93
CA PHE A 14 0.51 9.37 9.01
C PHE A 14 0.22 8.60 7.72
N ILE A 15 1.20 7.84 7.24
CA ILE A 15 1.06 7.07 5.99
C ILE A 15 1.38 5.62 6.21
N VAL A 16 0.53 4.74 5.67
CA VAL A 16 0.89 3.34 5.50
C VAL A 16 1.45 3.14 4.10
N ARG A 17 2.71 2.71 3.99
CA ARG A 17 3.28 2.25 2.73
C ARG A 17 3.28 0.74 2.72
N ILE A 18 2.72 0.16 1.66
CA ILE A 18 2.72 -1.28 1.41
C ILE A 18 3.61 -1.54 0.22
N ASP A 19 4.47 -2.54 0.32
CA ASP A 19 5.20 -3.13 -0.77
C ASP A 19 4.68 -4.55 -1.00
N ARG A 20 4.11 -4.77 -2.19
CA ARG A 20 3.66 -6.09 -2.60
C ARG A 20 4.73 -6.72 -3.47
N GLY A 21 5.56 -7.56 -2.86
CA GLY A 21 6.45 -8.48 -3.57
C GLY A 21 5.71 -9.69 -4.13
N GLY A 22 6.41 -10.58 -4.83
CA GLY A 22 5.81 -11.75 -5.50
C GLY A 22 5.09 -12.75 -4.58
N THR A 23 5.54 -12.91 -3.33
CA THR A 23 5.01 -13.89 -2.36
C THR A 23 4.70 -13.27 -0.99
N LYS A 24 4.95 -11.97 -0.83
CA LYS A 24 4.84 -11.27 0.44
C LYS A 24 4.23 -9.90 0.26
N VAL A 25 3.50 -9.47 1.27
CA VAL A 25 3.06 -8.09 1.45
C VAL A 25 3.75 -7.57 2.70
N ALA A 26 4.56 -6.54 2.55
CA ALA A 26 5.19 -5.83 3.67
C ALA A 26 4.56 -4.44 3.77
N GLY A 27 4.38 -3.94 4.99
CA GLY A 27 3.86 -2.61 5.23
C GLY A 27 4.61 -1.90 6.34
N ILE A 28 4.70 -0.58 6.23
CA ILE A 28 5.26 0.30 7.26
C ILE A 28 4.29 1.44 7.54
N LEU A 29 4.22 1.88 8.79
CA LEU A 29 3.60 3.13 9.19
C LEU A 29 4.69 4.20 9.29
N LEU A 30 4.46 5.34 8.64
CA LEU A 30 5.31 6.52 8.68
C LEU A 30 4.60 7.65 9.42
N SER A 31 5.36 8.39 10.23
CA SER A 31 4.93 9.68 10.78
C SER A 31 4.98 10.79 9.70
N PRO A 32 4.38 11.96 9.95
CA PRO A 32 4.53 13.14 9.08
C PRO A 32 5.99 13.54 8.80
N GLU A 33 6.87 13.29 9.77
CA GLU A 33 8.31 13.53 9.71
C GLU A 33 9.08 12.41 8.97
N ALA A 34 8.35 11.47 8.34
CA ALA A 34 8.90 10.33 7.62
C ALA A 34 9.65 9.32 8.52
N VAL A 35 9.33 9.28 9.82
CA VAL A 35 9.87 8.30 10.76
C VAL A 35 9.05 7.02 10.70
N VAL A 36 9.71 5.86 10.62
CA VAL A 36 9.00 4.57 10.67
C VAL A 36 8.58 4.26 12.10
N LEU A 37 7.27 4.21 12.34
CA LEU A 37 6.67 3.95 13.65
C LEU A 37 6.29 2.49 13.86
N ALA A 38 5.91 1.79 12.79
CA ALA A 38 5.58 0.38 12.83
C ALA A 38 5.93 -0.31 11.52
N ARG A 39 6.17 -1.61 11.57
CA ARG A 39 6.36 -2.49 10.41
C ARG A 39 5.59 -3.78 10.64
N ASP A 40 4.97 -4.30 9.59
CA ASP A 40 4.30 -5.59 9.63
C ASP A 40 4.41 -6.26 8.24
N ARG A 41 4.30 -7.58 8.20
CA ARG A 41 4.38 -8.34 6.94
C ARG A 41 3.52 -9.59 7.01
N LYS A 42 2.97 -9.98 5.86
CA LYS A 42 2.24 -11.24 5.66
C LYS A 42 2.75 -11.97 4.43
N ASP A 43 2.84 -13.28 4.54
CA ASP A 43 3.04 -14.15 3.37
C ASP A 43 1.72 -14.25 2.61
N VAL A 44 1.79 -14.17 1.28
CA VAL A 44 0.64 -14.31 0.38
C VAL A 44 0.67 -15.71 -0.21
N PRO A 45 -0.35 -16.55 0.04
CA PRO A 45 -0.46 -17.85 -0.61
C PRO A 45 -0.42 -17.71 -2.14
N ALA A 46 0.29 -18.61 -2.81
CA ALA A 46 0.42 -18.57 -4.28
C ALA A 46 -0.92 -18.75 -5.03
N ASN A 47 -1.92 -19.32 -4.34
CA ASN A 47 -3.29 -19.51 -4.81
C ASN A 47 -4.27 -18.50 -4.20
N ALA A 48 -3.79 -17.41 -3.61
CA ALA A 48 -4.67 -16.39 -3.05
C ALA A 48 -5.53 -15.75 -4.15
N GLU A 49 -6.84 -15.84 -3.97
CA GLU A 49 -7.81 -15.15 -4.81
C GLU A 49 -7.79 -13.63 -4.56
N ARG A 50 -8.27 -12.87 -5.53
CA ARG A 50 -8.28 -11.40 -5.50
C ARG A 50 -8.87 -10.83 -4.20
N THR A 51 -10.03 -11.33 -3.78
CA THR A 51 -10.74 -10.85 -2.59
C THR A 51 -9.92 -11.09 -1.32
N ALA A 52 -9.29 -12.27 -1.20
CA ALA A 52 -8.43 -12.59 -0.07
C ALA A 52 -7.22 -11.67 -0.01
N LEU A 53 -6.65 -11.27 -1.16
CA LEU A 53 -5.56 -10.31 -1.20
C LEU A 53 -5.99 -8.91 -0.72
N VAL A 54 -7.16 -8.43 -1.14
CA VAL A 54 -7.72 -7.15 -0.68
C VAL A 54 -7.95 -7.17 0.84
N GLU A 55 -8.50 -8.26 1.38
CA GLU A 55 -8.69 -8.43 2.82
C GLU A 55 -7.36 -8.44 3.58
N MET A 56 -6.37 -9.19 3.11
CA MET A 56 -5.03 -9.20 3.72
C MET A 56 -4.39 -7.81 3.77
N LEU A 57 -4.54 -7.03 2.70
CA LEU A 57 -4.04 -5.66 2.63
C LEU A 57 -4.78 -4.74 3.61
N ALA A 58 -6.11 -4.80 3.65
CA ALA A 58 -6.92 -4.00 4.56
C ALA A 58 -6.60 -4.31 6.04
N GLU A 59 -6.42 -5.59 6.38
CA GLU A 59 -6.00 -6.00 7.71
C GLU A 59 -4.60 -5.51 8.07
N LEU A 60 -3.68 -5.53 7.11
CA LEU A 60 -2.32 -5.02 7.31
C LEU A 60 -2.34 -3.51 7.60
N VAL A 61 -3.11 -2.74 6.82
CA VAL A 61 -3.34 -1.31 7.09
C VAL A 61 -3.88 -1.13 8.50
N LYS A 62 -4.94 -1.86 8.87
CA LYS A 62 -5.58 -1.76 10.18
C LYS A 62 -4.60 -2.04 11.32
N ARG A 63 -3.76 -3.08 11.21
CA ARG A 63 -2.75 -3.40 12.24
C ARG A 63 -1.69 -2.31 12.37
N LEU A 64 -1.22 -1.78 11.24
CA LEU A 64 -0.26 -0.68 11.24
C LEU A 64 -0.86 0.61 11.82
N SER A 65 -2.12 0.92 11.52
CA SER A 65 -2.83 2.09 12.04
C SER A 65 -3.01 2.10 13.56
N ILE A 66 -2.91 0.94 14.25
CA ILE A 66 -2.97 0.90 15.72
C ILE A 66 -1.82 1.70 16.34
N ALA A 67 -0.67 1.77 15.67
CA ALA A 67 0.50 2.49 16.15
C ALA A 67 0.43 4.02 15.90
N SER A 68 -0.61 4.52 15.23
CA SER A 68 -0.82 5.97 15.08
C SER A 68 -1.84 6.49 16.08
N SER A 69 -1.52 7.62 16.72
CA SER A 69 -2.36 8.24 17.74
C SER A 69 -3.62 8.93 17.17
N GLY A 70 -3.77 9.01 15.85
CA GLY A 70 -4.81 9.81 15.18
C GLY A 70 -5.40 9.21 13.90
N GLY A 71 -5.07 7.96 13.55
CA GLY A 71 -5.45 7.36 12.27
C GLY A 71 -4.38 7.50 11.19
N VAL A 72 -4.73 7.14 9.95
CA VAL A 72 -3.82 7.16 8.80
C VAL A 72 -4.42 8.04 7.73
N ASP A 73 -3.67 9.01 7.24
CA ASP A 73 -4.16 9.99 6.28
C ASP A 73 -4.25 9.43 4.86
N ALA A 74 -3.30 8.56 4.51
CA ALA A 74 -3.21 7.93 3.20
C ALA A 74 -2.58 6.53 3.28
N VAL A 75 -2.94 5.68 2.32
CA VAL A 75 -2.26 4.41 2.08
C VAL A 75 -1.62 4.43 0.70
N GLY A 76 -0.31 4.17 0.65
CA GLY A 76 0.45 3.97 -0.57
C GLY A 76 0.70 2.52 -0.84
N ILE A 77 0.39 2.02 -2.02
CA ILE A 77 0.61 0.61 -2.37
C ILE A 77 1.55 0.51 -3.56
N GLY A 78 2.71 -0.10 -3.32
CA GLY A 78 3.67 -0.48 -4.33
C GLY A 78 3.23 -1.80 -4.92
N VAL A 79 2.93 -1.78 -6.22
CA VAL A 79 2.40 -2.93 -6.95
C VAL A 79 3.30 -3.22 -8.13
N PRO A 80 3.61 -4.48 -8.43
CA PRO A 80 4.35 -4.82 -9.63
C PRO A 80 3.41 -4.71 -10.83
N GLY A 81 3.75 -3.83 -11.78
CA GLY A 81 3.02 -3.67 -13.04
C GLY A 81 2.32 -2.31 -13.18
N PRO A 82 1.82 -1.98 -14.39
CA PRO A 82 1.20 -0.69 -14.65
C PRO A 82 -0.15 -0.55 -13.91
N VAL A 83 -0.37 0.64 -13.36
CA VAL A 83 -1.58 1.02 -12.62
C VAL A 83 -2.34 2.06 -13.44
N GLU A 84 -3.64 1.84 -13.63
CA GLU A 84 -4.53 2.84 -14.20
C GLU A 84 -4.82 3.96 -13.18
N GLU A 85 -5.16 5.15 -13.67
CA GLU A 85 -5.48 6.34 -12.86
C GLU A 85 -6.65 6.11 -11.86
N ASN A 86 -7.49 5.11 -12.13
CA ASN A 86 -8.58 4.68 -11.23
C ASN A 86 -8.11 3.76 -10.08
N GLY A 87 -6.80 3.50 -9.95
CA GLY A 87 -6.21 2.62 -8.93
C GLY A 87 -6.33 1.12 -9.24
N MET A 88 -6.60 0.77 -10.51
CA MET A 88 -6.66 -0.61 -10.98
C MET A 88 -5.31 -1.06 -11.53
N VAL A 89 -4.79 -2.18 -11.01
CA VAL A 89 -3.57 -2.77 -11.57
C VAL A 89 -3.90 -3.66 -12.75
N LEU A 90 -3.18 -3.43 -13.84
CA LEU A 90 -3.33 -4.17 -15.09
C LEU A 90 -2.76 -5.59 -14.98
N SER A 91 -3.40 -6.51 -15.72
CA SER A 91 -2.98 -7.91 -15.82
C SER A 91 -2.09 -8.12 -17.06
N PRO A 92 -1.13 -9.05 -17.03
CA PRO A 92 -0.74 -9.89 -15.89
C PRO A 92 0.09 -9.10 -14.89
N VAL A 93 -0.25 -9.23 -13.60
CA VAL A 93 0.60 -8.74 -12.52
C VAL A 93 1.85 -9.64 -12.51
N PRO A 94 3.07 -9.11 -12.74
CA PRO A 94 4.27 -9.92 -12.68
C PRO A 94 4.34 -10.62 -11.32
N ASN A 95 4.45 -11.96 -11.34
CA ASN A 95 4.40 -12.86 -10.18
C ASN A 95 3.01 -13.19 -9.58
N LEU A 96 1.89 -12.82 -10.24
CA LEU A 96 0.53 -13.23 -9.87
C LEU A 96 -0.36 -13.44 -11.12
N PRO A 97 -0.14 -14.50 -11.90
CA PRO A 97 -0.90 -14.72 -13.14
C PRO A 97 -2.41 -14.93 -12.90
N LYS A 98 -2.82 -15.31 -11.69
CA LYS A 98 -4.22 -15.65 -11.35
C LYS A 98 -5.06 -14.49 -10.80
N VAL A 99 -4.44 -13.39 -10.37
CA VAL A 99 -5.16 -12.31 -9.66
C VAL A 99 -5.93 -11.39 -10.62
N GLY A 100 -5.60 -11.44 -11.91
CA GLY A 100 -6.21 -10.60 -12.94
C GLY A 100 -6.08 -9.11 -12.59
N ARG A 101 -7.11 -8.32 -12.91
CA ARG A 101 -7.16 -6.89 -12.57
C ARG A 101 -7.41 -6.68 -11.09
N LEU A 102 -6.56 -5.93 -10.38
CA LEU A 102 -6.68 -5.76 -8.92
C LEU A 102 -7.09 -4.32 -8.58
N PRO A 103 -8.31 -4.08 -8.04
CA PRO A 103 -8.79 -2.74 -7.72
C PRO A 103 -8.39 -2.34 -6.30
N PHE A 104 -7.22 -1.72 -6.13
CA PHE A 104 -6.71 -1.35 -4.79
C PHE A 104 -7.54 -0.26 -4.11
N VAL A 105 -8.30 0.51 -4.88
CA VAL A 105 -9.30 1.46 -4.36
C VAL A 105 -10.31 0.79 -3.41
N GLN A 106 -10.57 -0.52 -3.54
CA GLN A 106 -11.48 -1.25 -2.64
C GLN A 106 -10.98 -1.33 -1.19
N ILE A 107 -9.68 -1.10 -0.95
CA ILE A 107 -9.12 -1.03 0.41
C ILE A 107 -9.68 0.19 1.14
N SER A 108 -9.94 1.31 0.45
CA SER A 108 -10.55 2.51 1.05
C SER A 108 -11.94 2.21 1.63
N ALA A 109 -12.73 1.36 0.99
CA ALA A 109 -14.05 0.94 1.48
C ALA A 109 -13.96 0.11 2.78
N ARG A 110 -12.80 -0.48 3.09
CA ARG A 110 -12.54 -1.22 4.34
C ARG A 110 -11.81 -0.38 5.38
N CYS A 111 -11.33 0.81 5.00
CA CYS A 111 -10.59 1.74 5.84
C CYS A 111 -11.20 3.15 5.70
N PRO A 112 -12.37 3.42 6.32
CA PRO A 112 -13.13 4.66 6.10
C PRO A 112 -12.48 5.92 6.66
N ARG A 113 -11.36 5.81 7.40
CA ARG A 113 -10.62 6.95 7.97
C ARG A 113 -9.38 7.32 7.14
N LEU A 114 -9.47 7.26 5.81
CA LEU A 114 -8.39 7.64 4.89
C LEU A 114 -8.78 8.92 4.13
N PRO A 115 -8.60 10.12 4.70
CA PRO A 115 -9.02 11.38 4.07
C PRO A 115 -8.41 11.59 2.67
N ASN A 116 -7.21 11.06 2.42
CA ASN A 116 -6.53 11.16 1.12
C ASN A 116 -6.57 9.87 0.29
N GLY A 117 -7.32 8.86 0.75
CA GLY A 117 -7.57 7.61 0.03
C GLY A 117 -6.39 6.64 -0.06
N VAL A 118 -6.48 5.74 -1.04
CA VAL A 118 -5.44 4.76 -1.41
C VAL A 118 -4.84 5.20 -2.74
N ARG A 119 -3.52 5.24 -2.84
CA ARG A 119 -2.78 5.73 -4.02
C ARG A 119 -1.68 4.76 -4.42
N GLU A 120 -1.21 4.89 -5.66
CA GLU A 120 0.00 4.22 -6.09
C GLU A 120 1.19 4.78 -5.31
N GLN A 121 2.15 3.92 -4.98
CA GLN A 121 3.26 4.33 -4.12
C GLN A 121 4.10 5.45 -4.74
N SER A 122 4.26 5.51 -6.07
CA SER A 122 5.00 6.59 -6.74
C SER A 122 4.27 7.95 -6.68
N GLU A 123 2.93 7.96 -6.60
CA GLU A 123 2.15 9.19 -6.47
C GLU A 123 2.32 9.84 -5.09
N LEU A 124 2.64 9.04 -4.08
CA LEU A 124 3.07 9.52 -2.76
C LEU A 124 4.55 9.92 -2.74
N PHE A 125 5.19 10.11 -3.90
CA PHE A 125 6.51 10.71 -4.03
C PHE A 125 6.51 12.01 -4.84
N CYS A 126 5.36 12.43 -5.39
CA CYS A 126 5.34 13.59 -6.28
C CYS A 126 5.01 14.88 -5.52
N PRO A 127 5.87 15.92 -5.55
CA PRO A 127 5.53 17.24 -5.05
C PRO A 127 4.42 17.85 -5.91
N ARG A 128 3.45 18.50 -5.28
CA ARG A 128 2.73 19.61 -5.90
C ARG A 128 3.34 20.90 -5.41
#